data_AF-A0A364NB52-F1
#
_entry.id   AF-A0A364NB52-F1
#
_cell.length_a   1.000
_cell.length_b   1.000
_cell.length_c   1.000
_cell.angle_alpha   90.00
_cell.angle_beta   90.00
_cell.angle_gamma   90.00
#
_symmetry.space_group_name_H-M   'P 1'
#
loop_
_entity.id
_entity.type
_entity.pdbx_description
1 polymer ?
#
loop_
_entity_poly.entity_id
_entity_poly.type
_entity_poly.pdbx_seq_one_letter_code
_entity_poly.pdbx_strand_id
1 'polypeptide(L)'
;MPDFGGFSKNQLAGYHQFLALPIIGTLGALTPIFVTDAHSYLWGEFEWYMPNVLAKFDSRAAKFFVSASFLLAAIGNQIAADTYPFSNDVAGMLPKYINIFRATIFISIFCIVSTPWNIIKNASGLLAFLSGYSCLMGPLAGTMVSDYYLVKKGRLDVDQLYTHRGIYWYNGGWNWRAYVSFVTGFAPLLPGFAKSIDNALDIGGAWKIYTFAWIFGFFLSLTTHYVICTYISVPTASLVDSAVYPPQKGEVDTPVLEGEDASTKEAPVAKEKEIAELV
;
A
#
# COMPACT_ATOMS: atom_id res chain seq x y z
N MET A 1 -9.15 -3.35 -1.22
CA MET A 1 -8.10 -3.32 -0.18
C MET A 1 -7.46 -4.70 -0.13
N PRO A 2 -6.19 -4.86 -0.54
CA PRO A 2 -5.52 -6.15 -0.67
C PRO A 2 -5.31 -6.86 0.68
N ASP A 3 -5.10 -6.10 1.75
CA ASP A 3 -4.74 -6.62 3.07
C ASP A 3 -5.90 -7.41 3.73
N PHE A 4 -7.14 -6.93 3.56
CA PHE A 4 -8.33 -7.68 3.97
C PHE A 4 -8.59 -8.93 3.11
N GLY A 5 -7.98 -9.02 1.93
CA GLY A 5 -8.04 -10.18 1.06
C GLY A 5 -7.30 -11.39 1.63
N GLY A 6 -6.23 -11.16 2.40
CA GLY A 6 -5.47 -12.23 3.07
C GLY A 6 -6.28 -12.98 4.14
N PHE A 7 -7.29 -12.33 4.71
CA PHE A 7 -8.21 -12.91 5.70
C PHE A 7 -9.50 -13.49 5.08
N SER A 8 -9.65 -13.40 3.76
CA SER A 8 -10.83 -13.95 3.06
C SER A 8 -10.75 -15.47 2.97
N LYS A 9 -11.78 -16.16 3.45
CA LYS A 9 -11.92 -17.62 3.29
C LYS A 9 -12.03 -18.07 1.83
N ASN A 10 -12.48 -17.18 0.93
CA ASN A 10 -12.64 -17.45 -0.49
C ASN A 10 -11.57 -16.69 -1.27
N GLN A 11 -10.61 -17.42 -1.87
CA GLN A 11 -9.49 -16.88 -2.65
C GLN A 11 -9.92 -16.06 -3.90
N LEU A 12 -11.18 -16.16 -4.32
CA LEU A 12 -11.74 -15.50 -5.53
C LEU A 12 -12.74 -14.36 -5.23
N ALA A 13 -12.87 -13.90 -3.98
CA ALA A 13 -13.90 -12.92 -3.58
C ALA A 13 -13.63 -11.46 -4.03
N GLY A 14 -12.57 -11.20 -4.81
CA GLY A 14 -12.13 -9.85 -5.17
C GLY A 14 -12.93 -9.15 -6.28
N TYR A 15 -13.65 -9.90 -7.13
CA TYR A 15 -14.34 -9.31 -8.30
C TYR A 15 -15.39 -8.27 -7.93
N HIS A 16 -16.05 -8.43 -6.77
CA HIS A 16 -17.01 -7.46 -6.28
C HIS A 16 -16.35 -6.11 -5.92
N GLN A 17 -15.09 -6.12 -5.48
CA GLN A 17 -14.35 -4.89 -5.19
C GLN A 17 -14.03 -4.10 -6.46
N PHE A 18 -13.77 -4.78 -7.58
CA PHE A 18 -13.48 -4.12 -8.85
C PHE A 18 -14.61 -3.21 -9.31
N LEU A 19 -15.88 -3.63 -9.11
CA LEU A 19 -17.05 -2.81 -9.44
C LEU A 19 -17.47 -1.87 -8.30
N ALA A 20 -17.37 -2.32 -7.05
CA ALA A 20 -17.81 -1.52 -5.90
C ALA A 20 -16.90 -0.32 -5.61
N LEU A 21 -15.58 -0.48 -5.73
CA LEU A 21 -14.63 0.59 -5.38
C LEU A 21 -14.75 1.84 -6.28
N PRO A 22 -14.85 1.73 -7.62
CA PRO A 22 -15.06 2.90 -8.46
C PRO A 22 -16.38 3.61 -8.14
N ILE A 23 -17.46 2.86 -7.89
CA ILE A 23 -18.78 3.46 -7.60
C ILE A 23 -18.74 4.19 -6.25
N ILE A 24 -18.32 3.51 -5.18
CA ILE A 24 -18.27 4.09 -3.84
C ILE A 24 -17.25 5.23 -3.80
N GLY A 25 -16.09 5.07 -4.44
CA GLY A 25 -15.06 6.10 -4.54
C GLY A 25 -15.54 7.34 -5.30
N THR A 26 -16.28 7.16 -6.40
CA THR A 26 -16.85 8.29 -7.16
C THR A 26 -17.91 9.01 -6.33
N LEU A 27 -18.84 8.30 -5.70
CA LEU A 27 -19.85 8.91 -4.82
C LEU A 27 -19.21 9.64 -3.63
N GLY A 28 -18.18 9.04 -3.04
CA GLY A 28 -17.38 9.62 -1.97
C GLY A 28 -16.66 10.89 -2.40
N ALA A 29 -16.12 10.95 -3.62
CA ALA A 29 -15.45 12.13 -4.17
C ALA A 29 -16.43 13.24 -4.60
N LEU A 30 -17.62 12.89 -5.09
CA LEU A 30 -18.64 13.85 -5.51
C LEU A 30 -19.23 14.64 -4.33
N THR A 31 -19.38 13.98 -3.17
CA THR A 31 -19.97 14.59 -1.98
C THR A 31 -19.23 15.88 -1.54
N PRO A 32 -17.91 15.88 -1.28
CA PRO A 32 -17.20 17.11 -0.92
C PRO A 32 -17.16 18.14 -2.06
N ILE A 33 -17.15 17.71 -3.32
CA ILE A 33 -17.21 18.64 -4.48
C ILE A 33 -18.51 19.44 -4.44
N PHE A 34 -19.66 18.78 -4.25
CA PHE A 34 -20.95 19.46 -4.15
C PHE A 34 -21.06 20.33 -2.89
N VAL A 35 -20.46 19.91 -1.77
CA VAL A 35 -20.46 20.72 -0.55
C VAL A 35 -19.65 22.01 -0.73
N THR A 36 -18.46 21.93 -1.33
CA THR A 36 -17.63 23.11 -1.59
C THR A 36 -18.27 24.05 -2.62
N ASP A 37 -18.91 23.49 -3.66
CA ASP A 37 -19.66 24.28 -4.65
C ASP A 37 -20.86 25.00 -4.02
N ALA A 38 -21.67 24.28 -3.24
CA ALA A 38 -22.78 24.87 -2.49
C ALA A 38 -22.31 25.93 -1.49
N HIS A 39 -21.17 25.72 -0.82
CA HIS A 39 -20.58 26.71 0.07
C HIS A 39 -20.20 27.99 -0.69
N SER A 40 -19.58 27.86 -1.86
CA SER A 40 -19.24 29.00 -2.71
C SER A 40 -20.49 29.79 -3.14
N TYR A 41 -21.59 29.09 -3.45
CA TYR A 41 -22.85 29.72 -3.83
C TYR A 41 -23.53 30.46 -2.67
N LEU A 42 -23.54 29.86 -1.47
CA LEU A 42 -24.24 30.40 -0.30
C LEU A 42 -23.48 31.54 0.40
N TRP A 43 -22.16 31.41 0.56
CA TRP A 43 -21.33 32.35 1.32
C TRP A 43 -20.42 33.23 0.47
N GLY A 44 -20.40 33.04 -0.85
CA GLY A 44 -19.59 33.85 -1.78
C GLY A 44 -18.07 33.67 -1.64
N GLU A 45 -17.63 32.68 -0.86
CA GLU A 45 -16.22 32.37 -0.61
C GLU A 45 -15.95 30.89 -0.92
N PHE A 46 -14.78 30.60 -1.48
CA PHE A 46 -14.36 29.23 -1.74
C PHE A 46 -13.60 28.68 -0.51
N GLU A 47 -14.12 27.62 0.09
CA GLU A 47 -13.49 26.92 1.20
C GLU A 47 -13.41 25.42 0.88
N TRP A 48 -12.19 24.89 0.86
CA TRP A 48 -11.92 23.49 0.54
C TRP A 48 -11.74 22.65 1.80
N TYR A 49 -11.44 23.27 2.94
CA TYR A 49 -11.24 22.59 4.20
C TYR A 49 -12.58 22.37 4.92
N MET A 50 -13.09 21.13 4.87
CA MET A 50 -14.43 20.77 5.36
C MET A 50 -14.75 21.23 6.80
N PRO A 51 -13.83 21.16 7.79
CA PRO A 51 -14.12 21.67 9.13
C PRO A 51 -14.42 23.18 9.17
N ASN A 52 -13.83 23.99 8.29
CA ASN A 52 -14.13 25.42 8.20
C ASN A 52 -15.53 25.67 7.61
N VAL A 53 -15.94 24.87 6.62
CA VAL A 53 -17.30 24.90 6.05
C VAL A 53 -18.33 24.60 7.14
N LEU A 54 -18.10 23.58 7.95
CA LEU A 54 -18.98 23.18 9.06
C LEU A 54 -19.09 24.27 10.13
N ALA A 55 -17.99 24.97 10.42
CA ALA A 55 -17.96 26.04 11.40
C ALA A 55 -18.88 27.22 11.02
N LYS A 56 -19.14 27.45 9.73
CA LYS A 56 -19.98 28.54 9.22
C LYS A 56 -21.49 28.31 9.29
N PHE A 57 -21.96 27.11 9.61
CA PHE A 57 -23.42 26.86 9.70
C PHE A 57 -24.08 27.77 10.77
N ASP A 58 -25.34 28.14 10.61
CA ASP A 58 -26.01 28.95 11.65
C ASP A 58 -26.59 28.09 12.78
N SER A 59 -27.15 26.94 12.42
CA SER A 59 -27.80 26.03 13.38
C SER A 59 -26.77 25.23 14.19
N ARG A 60 -26.81 25.40 15.52
CA ARG A 60 -26.00 24.62 16.47
C ARG A 60 -26.26 23.11 16.35
N ALA A 61 -27.52 22.71 16.10
CA ALA A 61 -27.88 21.32 15.93
C ALA A 61 -27.27 20.74 14.64
N ALA A 62 -27.35 21.50 13.52
CA ALA A 62 -26.74 21.08 12.26
C ALA A 62 -25.22 20.93 12.38
N LYS A 63 -24.54 21.88 13.05
CA LYS A 63 -23.10 21.75 13.34
C LYS A 63 -22.78 20.46 14.08
N PHE A 64 -23.53 20.14 15.13
CA PHE A 64 -23.26 18.96 15.95
C PHE A 64 -23.41 17.67 15.14
N PHE A 65 -24.56 17.47 14.49
CA PHE A 65 -24.83 16.21 13.79
C PHE A 65 -23.91 16.00 12.58
N VAL A 66 -23.65 17.04 11.80
CA VAL A 66 -22.79 16.91 10.63
C VAL A 66 -21.33 16.76 11.04
N SER A 67 -20.85 17.49 12.05
CA SER A 67 -19.47 17.32 12.55
C SER A 67 -19.26 15.96 13.22
N ALA A 68 -20.27 15.43 13.93
CA ALA A 68 -20.20 14.09 14.52
C ALA A 68 -20.15 13.00 13.44
N SER A 69 -20.97 13.12 12.38
CA SER A 69 -20.93 12.23 11.23
C SER A 69 -19.59 12.28 10.50
N PHE A 70 -19.06 13.49 10.27
CA PHE A 70 -17.76 13.70 9.65
C PHE A 70 -16.62 13.09 10.49
N LEU A 71 -16.64 13.29 11.81
CA LEU A 71 -15.66 12.71 12.73
C LEU A 71 -15.70 11.17 12.69
N LEU A 72 -16.89 10.57 12.75
CA LEU A 72 -17.04 9.11 12.67
C LEU A 72 -16.51 8.55 11.35
N ALA A 73 -16.86 9.19 10.23
CA ALA A 73 -16.40 8.80 8.91
C ALA A 73 -14.87 8.93 8.77
N ALA A 74 -14.29 10.03 9.26
CA ALA A 74 -12.86 10.25 9.26
C ALA A 74 -12.12 9.18 10.07
N ILE A 75 -12.57 8.89 11.29
CA ILE A 75 -11.97 7.85 12.14
C ILE A 75 -12.03 6.48 11.45
N GLY A 76 -13.20 6.11 10.90
CA GLY A 76 -13.37 4.84 10.20
C GLY A 76 -12.41 4.68 9.02
N ASN A 77 -12.28 5.72 8.19
CA ASN A 77 -11.36 5.71 7.05
C ASN A 77 -9.89 5.59 7.48
N GLN A 78 -9.45 6.40 8.46
CA GLN A 78 -8.06 6.38 8.91
C GLN A 78 -7.64 5.04 9.54
N ILE A 79 -8.55 4.36 10.24
CA ILE A 79 -8.27 3.04 10.81
C ILE A 79 -8.13 1.99 9.69
N ALA A 80 -9.08 1.95 8.76
CA ALA A 80 -9.14 0.90 7.75
C ALA A 80 -8.11 1.07 6.63
N ALA A 81 -7.86 2.30 6.17
CA ALA A 81 -7.02 2.57 5.01
C ALA A 81 -5.54 2.76 5.36
N ASP A 82 -5.24 3.34 6.52
CA ASP A 82 -3.87 3.75 6.83
C ASP A 82 -3.30 2.95 8.00
N THR A 83 -4.01 2.93 9.14
CA THR A 83 -3.45 2.41 10.39
C THR A 83 -3.27 0.89 10.35
N TYR A 84 -4.27 0.16 9.85
CA TYR A 84 -4.23 -1.30 9.79
C TYR A 84 -3.12 -1.84 8.88
N PRO A 85 -3.04 -1.47 7.58
CA PRO A 85 -1.99 -1.99 6.70
C PRO A 85 -0.59 -1.55 7.14
N PHE A 86 -0.42 -0.31 7.62
CA PHE A 86 0.85 0.13 8.18
C PHE A 86 1.27 -0.73 9.37
N SER A 87 0.33 -1.04 10.28
CA SER A 87 0.63 -1.86 11.46
C SER A 87 0.99 -3.29 11.07
N ASN A 88 0.37 -3.84 10.01
CA ASN A 88 0.70 -5.15 9.47
C ASN A 88 2.10 -5.18 8.85
N ASP A 89 2.43 -4.19 8.01
CA ASP A 89 3.75 -4.05 7.37
C ASP A 89 4.87 -3.96 8.42
N VAL A 90 4.70 -3.12 9.43
CA VAL A 90 5.72 -2.93 10.49
C VAL A 90 5.85 -4.17 11.39
N ALA A 91 4.75 -4.86 11.69
CA ALA A 91 4.80 -6.11 12.44
C ALA A 91 5.56 -7.20 11.65
N GLY A 92 5.44 -7.22 10.32
CA GLY A 92 6.19 -8.11 9.44
C GLY A 92 7.70 -7.84 9.41
N MET A 93 8.14 -6.59 9.60
CA MET A 93 9.56 -6.23 9.57
C MET A 93 10.35 -6.73 10.79
N LEU A 94 9.74 -6.70 11.99
CA LEU A 94 10.39 -7.08 13.26
C LEU A 94 9.42 -7.91 14.14
N PRO A 95 9.03 -9.12 13.70
CA PRO A 95 7.96 -9.89 14.33
C PRO A 95 8.27 -10.30 15.78
N LYS A 96 9.56 -10.40 16.15
CA LYS A 96 9.98 -10.72 17.52
C LYS A 96 9.75 -9.57 18.51
N TYR A 97 9.71 -8.32 18.04
CA TYR A 97 9.73 -7.13 18.90
C TYR A 97 8.46 -6.28 18.79
N ILE A 98 7.82 -6.26 17.62
CA ILE A 98 6.68 -5.40 17.31
C ILE A 98 5.45 -6.25 17.03
N ASN A 99 4.45 -6.12 17.90
CA ASN A 99 3.10 -6.62 17.63
C ASN A 99 2.30 -5.51 16.95
N ILE A 100 1.20 -5.88 16.26
CA ILE A 100 0.28 -4.94 15.59
C ILE A 100 -0.11 -3.77 16.51
N PHE A 101 -0.48 -4.06 17.76
CA PHE A 101 -0.84 -3.03 18.74
C PHE A 101 0.31 -2.04 19.04
N ARG A 102 1.55 -2.52 19.14
CA ARG A 102 2.73 -1.66 19.35
C ARG A 102 3.00 -0.82 18.11
N ALA A 103 2.82 -1.37 16.92
CA ALA A 103 2.93 -0.63 15.66
C ALA A 103 1.86 0.48 15.56
N THR A 104 0.61 0.21 15.97
CA THR A 104 -0.47 1.20 16.02
C THR A 104 -0.13 2.37 16.96
N ILE A 105 0.45 2.10 18.13
CA ILE A 105 0.89 3.16 19.05
C ILE A 105 2.01 3.99 18.43
N PHE A 106 2.99 3.33 17.80
CA PHE A 106 4.11 4.00 17.16
C PHE A 106 3.64 4.96 16.05
N ILE A 107 2.77 4.50 15.14
CA ILE A 107 2.24 5.36 14.07
C ILE A 107 1.41 6.51 14.63
N SER A 108 0.63 6.29 15.69
CA SER A 108 -0.17 7.35 16.32
C SER A 108 0.70 8.49 16.85
N ILE A 109 1.84 8.16 17.49
CA ILE A 109 2.80 9.17 17.96
C ILE A 109 3.49 9.83 16.77
N PHE A 110 3.93 9.05 15.79
CA PHE A 110 4.60 9.56 14.58
C PHE A 110 3.72 10.56 13.82
N CYS A 111 2.42 10.30 13.67
CA CYS A 111 1.48 11.22 13.04
C CYS A 111 1.41 12.58 13.74
N ILE A 112 1.46 12.62 15.08
CA ILE A 112 1.46 13.88 15.84
C ILE A 112 2.79 14.62 15.63
N VAL A 113 3.91 13.91 15.71
CA VAL A 113 5.26 14.47 15.58
C VAL A 113 5.52 15.00 14.16
N SER A 114 4.96 14.36 13.14
CA SER A 114 5.07 14.79 11.75
C SER A 114 4.39 16.14 11.49
N THR A 115 3.48 16.58 12.37
CA THR A 115 2.74 17.85 12.26
C THR A 115 2.09 18.07 10.87
N PRO A 116 1.27 17.12 10.38
CA PRO A 116 0.75 17.15 9.00
C PRO A 116 -0.08 18.41 8.69
N TRP A 117 -0.65 19.04 9.72
CA TRP A 117 -1.40 20.30 9.58
C TRP A 117 -0.58 21.45 8.99
N ASN A 118 0.76 21.42 9.11
CA ASN A 118 1.60 22.46 8.49
C ASN A 118 1.58 22.40 6.96
N ILE A 119 1.41 21.21 6.37
CA ILE A 119 1.30 21.04 4.92
C ILE A 119 -0.11 21.44 4.45
N ILE A 120 -1.13 21.09 5.23
CA ILE A 120 -2.55 21.37 4.92
C ILE A 120 -2.84 22.88 4.86
N LYS A 121 -2.07 23.72 5.56
CA LYS A 121 -2.21 25.19 5.51
C LYS A 121 -2.06 25.77 4.10
N ASN A 122 -1.39 25.07 3.18
CA ASN A 122 -1.18 25.53 1.81
C ASN A 122 -1.65 24.46 0.81
N ALA A 123 -2.70 24.77 0.05
CA ALA A 123 -3.25 23.88 -0.98
C ALA A 123 -2.19 23.48 -2.02
N SER A 124 -1.32 24.40 -2.43
CA SER A 124 -0.24 24.10 -3.38
C SER A 124 0.78 23.12 -2.80
N GLY A 125 1.11 23.24 -1.51
CA GLY A 125 2.00 22.31 -0.82
C GLY A 125 1.40 20.90 -0.70
N LEU A 126 0.10 20.80 -0.44
CA LEU A 126 -0.61 19.53 -0.41
C LEU A 126 -0.62 18.85 -1.78
N LEU A 127 -0.91 19.60 -2.84
CA LEU A 127 -0.88 19.11 -4.22
C LEU A 127 0.52 18.63 -4.62
N ALA A 128 1.57 19.37 -4.26
CA ALA A 128 2.96 18.97 -4.53
C ALA A 128 3.32 17.66 -3.79
N PHE A 129 2.94 17.53 -2.52
CA PHE A 129 3.15 16.32 -1.73
C PHE A 129 2.44 15.10 -2.34
N LEU A 130 1.15 15.24 -2.67
CA LEU A 130 0.37 14.15 -3.29
C LEU A 130 0.94 13.74 -4.65
N SER A 131 1.36 14.72 -5.45
CA SER A 131 1.97 14.44 -6.75
C SER A 131 3.32 13.72 -6.61
N GLY A 132 4.13 14.08 -5.60
CA GLY A 132 5.36 13.39 -5.25
C GLY A 132 5.12 11.93 -4.83
N TYR A 133 4.09 11.71 -4.01
CA TYR A 133 3.68 10.37 -3.60
C TYR A 133 3.32 9.48 -4.80
N SER A 134 2.54 10.00 -5.75
CA SER A 134 2.19 9.27 -6.98
C SER A 134 3.41 8.88 -7.81
N CYS A 135 4.47 9.70 -7.82
CA CYS A 135 5.70 9.40 -8.56
C CYS A 135 6.49 8.23 -7.98
N LEU A 136 6.41 8.01 -6.67
CA LEU A 136 7.06 6.89 -5.99
C LEU A 136 6.23 5.61 -6.09
N MET A 137 4.93 5.71 -5.88
CA MET A 137 4.05 4.55 -5.84
C MET A 137 3.85 3.87 -7.19
N GLY A 138 3.83 4.62 -8.30
CA GLY A 138 3.70 4.06 -9.64
C GLY A 138 4.81 3.05 -9.98
N PRO A 139 6.10 3.45 -9.94
CA PRO A 139 7.23 2.56 -10.17
C PRO A 139 7.30 1.35 -9.23
N LEU A 140 6.95 1.54 -7.94
CA LEU A 140 6.95 0.47 -6.95
C LEU A 140 5.89 -0.58 -7.29
N ALA A 141 4.66 -0.15 -7.56
CA ALA A 141 3.58 -1.04 -7.98
C ALA A 141 3.91 -1.76 -9.29
N GLY A 142 4.49 -1.07 -10.28
CA GLY A 142 4.88 -1.69 -11.55
C GLY A 142 5.94 -2.79 -11.39
N THR A 143 6.91 -2.58 -10.49
CA THR A 143 7.95 -3.58 -10.19
C THR A 143 7.35 -4.82 -9.54
N MET A 144 6.48 -4.63 -8.53
CA MET A 144 5.81 -5.74 -7.83
C MET A 144 4.87 -6.53 -8.76
N VAL A 145 4.09 -5.84 -9.58
CA VAL A 145 3.18 -6.48 -10.56
C VAL A 145 3.98 -7.28 -11.58
N SER A 146 5.10 -6.75 -12.07
CA SER A 146 5.96 -7.47 -13.00
C SER A 146 6.57 -8.73 -12.37
N ASP A 147 7.09 -8.63 -11.15
CA ASP A 147 7.70 -9.78 -10.47
C ASP A 147 6.69 -10.91 -10.27
N TYR A 148 5.49 -10.58 -9.76
CA TYR A 148 4.48 -11.58 -9.45
C TYR A 148 3.81 -12.16 -10.71
N TYR A 149 3.28 -11.33 -11.61
CA TYR A 149 2.46 -11.80 -12.72
C TYR A 149 3.25 -12.18 -13.97
N LEU A 150 4.32 -11.45 -14.30
CA LEU A 150 5.06 -11.68 -15.54
C LEU A 150 6.24 -12.63 -15.36
N VAL A 151 7.06 -12.40 -14.33
CA VAL A 151 8.26 -13.20 -14.07
C VAL A 151 7.88 -14.53 -13.40
N LYS A 152 7.17 -14.47 -12.27
CA LYS A 152 6.81 -15.66 -11.47
C LYS A 152 5.48 -16.28 -11.85
N LYS A 153 4.71 -15.66 -12.75
CA LYS A 153 3.43 -16.19 -13.29
C LYS A 153 2.42 -16.60 -12.21
N GLY A 154 2.39 -15.84 -11.11
CA GLY A 154 1.51 -16.09 -9.96
C GLY A 154 1.95 -17.23 -9.04
N ARG A 155 3.14 -17.79 -9.23
CA ARG A 155 3.67 -18.92 -8.46
C ARG A 155 4.65 -18.42 -7.42
N LEU A 156 4.26 -18.50 -6.15
CA LEU A 156 5.11 -18.19 -5.01
C LEU A 156 5.07 -19.33 -4.01
N ASP A 157 6.19 -19.55 -3.37
CA ASP A 157 6.34 -20.43 -2.22
C ASP A 157 6.23 -19.57 -0.95
N VAL A 158 5.14 -19.73 -0.20
CA VAL A 158 4.87 -18.95 1.01
C VAL A 158 5.79 -19.36 2.15
N ASP A 159 6.15 -20.63 2.28
CA ASP A 159 7.05 -21.09 3.35
C ASP A 159 8.44 -20.46 3.21
N GLN A 160 8.93 -20.37 1.96
CA GLN A 160 10.21 -19.75 1.66
C GLN A 160 10.21 -18.22 1.83
N LEU A 161 9.05 -17.55 1.88
CA LEU A 161 8.97 -16.11 2.18
C LEU A 161 9.25 -15.82 3.67
N TYR A 162 8.92 -16.74 4.57
CA TYR A 162 9.14 -16.60 6.01
C TYR A 162 10.43 -17.27 6.50
N THR A 163 11.08 -18.07 5.65
CA THR A 163 12.32 -18.77 5.99
C THR A 163 13.55 -17.86 5.92
N HIS A 164 14.36 -17.86 6.98
CA HIS A 164 15.63 -17.12 7.00
C HIS A 164 16.59 -17.71 5.96
N ARG A 165 17.05 -16.87 5.01
CA ARG A 165 17.89 -17.27 3.86
C ARG A 165 17.23 -18.28 2.91
N GLY A 166 15.91 -18.20 2.72
CA GLY A 166 15.20 -18.96 1.70
C GLY A 166 15.52 -18.52 0.26
N ILE A 167 14.78 -19.08 -0.71
CA ILE A 167 15.01 -18.82 -2.15
C ILE A 167 14.89 -17.34 -2.56
N TYR A 168 14.15 -16.54 -1.78
CA TYR A 168 13.98 -15.09 -1.99
C TYR A 168 15.02 -14.23 -1.27
N TRP A 169 16.05 -14.82 -0.68
CA TRP A 169 17.14 -14.08 -0.03
C TRP A 169 18.09 -13.42 -1.05
N TYR A 170 18.11 -13.89 -2.30
CA TYR A 170 18.99 -13.34 -3.36
C TYR A 170 20.44 -13.12 -2.87
N ASN A 171 21.03 -11.96 -3.17
CA ASN A 171 22.38 -11.62 -2.76
C ASN A 171 22.36 -10.87 -1.41
N GLY A 172 22.37 -11.62 -0.31
CA GLY A 172 22.46 -11.06 1.04
C GLY A 172 21.18 -10.37 1.54
N GLY A 173 20.01 -10.76 1.02
CA GLY A 173 18.71 -10.15 1.32
C GLY A 173 18.25 -9.11 0.27
N TRP A 174 19.09 -8.81 -0.74
CA TRP A 174 18.84 -7.72 -1.68
C TRP A 174 18.60 -8.23 -3.10
N ASN A 175 17.49 -7.81 -3.68
CA ASN A 175 17.20 -7.99 -5.11
C ASN A 175 17.56 -6.72 -5.89
N TRP A 176 18.81 -6.61 -6.33
CA TRP A 176 19.29 -5.46 -7.10
C TRP A 176 18.45 -5.17 -8.35
N ARG A 177 17.84 -6.20 -8.95
CA ARG A 177 17.00 -6.08 -10.15
C ARG A 177 15.78 -5.22 -9.87
N ALA A 178 15.11 -5.49 -8.75
CA ALA A 178 13.93 -4.74 -8.32
C ALA A 178 14.28 -3.27 -8.06
N TYR A 179 15.41 -3.01 -7.38
CA TYR A 179 15.87 -1.64 -7.14
C TYR A 179 16.22 -0.90 -8.42
N VAL A 180 16.91 -1.55 -9.37
CA VAL A 180 17.23 -0.93 -10.65
C VAL A 180 15.95 -0.60 -11.42
N SER A 181 14.99 -1.53 -11.50
CA SER A 181 13.70 -1.29 -12.16
C SER A 181 12.92 -0.14 -11.54
N PHE A 182 12.90 -0.05 -10.21
CA PHE A 182 12.29 1.04 -9.48
C PHE A 182 12.96 2.38 -9.80
N VAL A 183 14.30 2.45 -9.71
CA VAL A 183 15.06 3.67 -9.99
C VAL A 183 14.90 4.11 -11.45
N THR A 184 14.87 3.20 -12.42
CA THR A 184 14.62 3.55 -13.82
C THR A 184 13.22 4.11 -14.05
N GLY A 185 12.21 3.65 -13.31
CA GLY A 185 10.86 4.21 -13.37
C GLY A 185 10.73 5.57 -12.67
N PHE A 186 11.46 5.76 -11.57
CA PHE A 186 11.38 6.94 -10.73
C PHE A 186 12.28 8.10 -11.19
N ALA A 187 13.50 7.82 -11.65
CA ALA A 187 14.49 8.84 -11.99
C ALA A 187 14.01 9.85 -13.06
N PRO A 188 13.29 9.45 -14.13
CA PRO A 188 12.77 10.40 -15.10
C PRO A 188 11.65 11.31 -14.56
N LEU A 189 11.03 10.95 -13.43
CA LEU A 189 9.96 11.72 -12.78
C LEU A 189 10.50 12.77 -11.79
N LEU A 190 11.74 12.60 -11.31
CA LEU A 190 12.39 13.51 -10.37
C LEU A 190 12.44 14.97 -10.85
N PRO A 191 12.78 15.27 -12.13
CA PRO A 191 12.76 16.65 -12.60
C PRO A 191 11.35 17.25 -12.50
N GLY A 192 10.32 16.52 -12.91
CA GLY A 192 8.93 16.98 -12.77
C GLY A 192 8.52 17.24 -11.32
N PHE A 193 8.97 16.39 -10.40
CA PHE A 193 8.75 16.58 -8.97
C PHE A 193 9.48 17.81 -8.41
N ALA A 194 10.72 18.07 -8.85
CA ALA A 194 11.44 19.26 -8.42
C ALA A 194 10.71 20.56 -8.81
N LYS A 195 10.08 20.59 -10.00
CA LYS A 195 9.25 21.74 -10.43
C LYS A 195 7.97 21.91 -9.61
N SER A 196 7.39 20.81 -9.11
CA SER A 196 6.16 20.92 -8.31
C SER A 196 6.42 21.54 -6.94
N ILE A 197 7.67 21.50 -6.46
CA ILE A 197 8.12 22.18 -5.23
C ILE A 197 8.58 23.60 -5.54
N ASP A 198 9.41 23.80 -6.58
CA ASP A 198 9.89 25.11 -7.01
C ASP A 198 9.49 25.39 -8.47
N ASN A 199 8.51 26.28 -8.62
CA ASN A 199 7.96 26.66 -9.91
C ASN A 199 8.92 27.50 -10.76
N ALA A 200 10.00 28.05 -10.18
CA ALA A 200 10.99 28.85 -10.89
C ALA A 200 11.98 28.01 -11.70
N LEU A 201 12.02 26.69 -11.48
CA LEU A 201 12.89 25.77 -12.22
C LEU A 201 12.40 25.60 -13.67
N ASP A 202 13.25 25.96 -14.62
CA ASP A 202 13.05 25.60 -16.02
C ASP A 202 13.59 24.19 -16.29
N ILE A 203 12.66 23.26 -16.52
CA ILE A 203 12.94 21.84 -16.73
C ILE A 203 12.51 21.41 -18.14
N GLY A 204 12.25 22.38 -19.02
CA GLY A 204 11.79 22.14 -20.38
C GLY A 204 10.56 21.22 -20.45
N GLY A 205 10.58 20.25 -21.37
CA GLY A 205 9.47 19.34 -21.64
C GLY A 205 9.22 18.24 -20.59
N ALA A 206 10.13 18.03 -19.63
CA ALA A 206 10.03 16.95 -18.64
C ALA A 206 8.79 17.09 -17.74
N TRP A 207 8.27 18.31 -17.58
CA TRP A 207 7.00 18.58 -16.89
C TRP A 207 5.80 17.80 -17.48
N LYS A 208 5.80 17.54 -18.80
CA LYS A 208 4.69 16.83 -19.46
C LYS A 208 4.63 15.36 -19.05
N ILE A 209 5.78 14.74 -18.78
CA ILE A 209 5.88 13.34 -18.33
C ILE A 209 5.31 13.22 -16.91
N TYR A 210 5.48 14.27 -16.11
CA TYR A 210 4.99 14.33 -14.73
C TYR A 210 3.45 14.29 -14.64
N THR A 211 2.73 14.85 -15.62
CA THR A 211 1.26 14.88 -15.63
C THR A 211 0.64 13.48 -15.57
N PHE A 212 1.33 12.47 -16.09
CA PHE A 212 0.93 11.06 -16.03
C PHE A 212 1.99 10.21 -15.32
N ALA A 213 2.68 10.80 -14.34
CA ALA A 213 3.82 10.21 -13.63
C ALA A 213 3.54 8.79 -13.12
N TRP A 214 2.34 8.55 -12.57
CA TRP A 214 1.97 7.24 -12.05
C TRP A 214 1.95 6.17 -13.16
N ILE A 215 1.28 6.46 -14.28
CA ILE A 215 1.16 5.55 -15.43
C ILE A 215 2.54 5.32 -16.06
N PHE A 216 3.30 6.40 -16.29
CA PHE A 216 4.63 6.32 -16.87
C PHE A 216 5.57 5.48 -16.01
N GLY A 217 5.64 5.80 -14.71
CA GLY A 217 6.48 5.11 -13.75
C GLY A 217 6.13 3.63 -13.63
N PHE A 218 4.83 3.31 -13.60
CA PHE A 218 4.32 1.94 -13.56
C PHE A 218 4.76 1.11 -14.76
N PHE A 219 4.50 1.57 -15.99
CA PHE A 219 4.84 0.79 -17.19
C PHE A 219 6.34 0.72 -17.44
N LEU A 220 7.09 1.80 -17.13
CA LEU A 220 8.54 1.80 -17.29
C LEU A 220 9.22 0.85 -16.30
N SER A 221 8.83 0.84 -15.03
CA SER A 221 9.40 -0.10 -14.06
C SER A 221 8.99 -1.54 -14.35
N LEU A 222 7.72 -1.76 -14.76
CA LEU A 222 7.20 -3.08 -15.15
C LEU A 222 7.99 -3.68 -16.31
N THR A 223 8.15 -2.93 -17.40
CA THR A 223 8.89 -3.39 -18.58
C THR A 223 10.37 -3.61 -18.27
N THR A 224 11.00 -2.69 -17.52
CA THR A 224 12.40 -2.81 -17.14
C THR A 224 12.64 -4.03 -16.26
N HIS A 225 11.74 -4.29 -15.30
CA HIS A 225 11.85 -5.46 -14.43
C HIS A 225 11.70 -6.77 -15.20
N TYR A 226 10.71 -6.85 -16.08
CA TYR A 226 10.53 -7.98 -16.97
C TYR A 226 11.77 -8.24 -17.83
N VAL A 227 12.32 -7.20 -18.47
CA VAL A 227 13.51 -7.34 -19.34
C VAL A 227 14.73 -7.82 -18.54
N ILE A 228 14.97 -7.24 -17.35
CA ILE A 228 16.11 -7.63 -16.51
C ILE A 228 15.97 -9.09 -16.07
N CYS A 229 14.79 -9.51 -15.62
CA CYS A 229 14.55 -10.83 -15.06
C CYS A 229 14.38 -11.94 -16.12
N THR A 230 14.07 -11.60 -17.38
CA THR A 230 13.93 -12.57 -18.46
C THR A 230 15.16 -12.68 -19.37
N TYR A 231 15.81 -11.55 -19.70
CA TYR A 231 16.87 -11.54 -20.73
C TYR A 231 18.26 -11.29 -20.19
N ILE A 232 18.41 -10.43 -19.17
CA ILE A 232 19.73 -10.02 -18.69
C ILE A 232 20.26 -11.00 -17.66
N SER A 233 19.44 -11.34 -16.67
CA SER A 233 19.84 -12.28 -15.64
C SER A 233 18.59 -12.95 -15.08
N VAL A 234 18.47 -14.26 -15.22
CA VAL A 234 17.26 -14.98 -14.79
C VAL A 234 17.43 -15.40 -13.33
N PRO A 235 16.50 -15.07 -12.41
CA PRO A 235 16.59 -15.46 -11.02
C PRO A 235 16.10 -16.91 -10.82
N THR A 236 16.82 -17.88 -11.39
CA THR A 236 16.42 -19.30 -11.47
C THR A 236 16.06 -19.90 -10.10
N ALA A 237 16.79 -19.53 -9.04
CA ALA A 237 16.54 -20.04 -7.70
C ALA A 237 15.17 -19.62 -7.12
N SER A 238 14.64 -18.47 -7.55
CA SER A 238 13.38 -17.92 -7.04
C SER A 238 12.15 -18.29 -7.88
N LEU A 239 12.36 -19.03 -8.98
CA LEU A 239 11.28 -19.51 -9.84
C LEU A 239 10.83 -20.87 -9.34
N VAL A 240 9.57 -20.95 -8.91
CA VAL A 240 8.96 -22.17 -8.38
C VAL A 240 7.97 -22.74 -9.39
N ASP A 241 7.96 -24.07 -9.55
CA ASP A 241 7.11 -24.75 -10.53
C ASP A 241 5.62 -24.70 -10.18
N SER A 242 5.29 -24.75 -8.88
CA SER A 242 3.94 -24.64 -8.34
C SER A 242 3.89 -23.64 -7.18
N ALA A 243 2.73 -23.02 -6.96
CA ALA A 243 2.54 -22.18 -5.77
C ALA A 243 2.41 -23.06 -4.53
N VAL A 244 3.20 -22.79 -3.49
CA VAL A 244 3.13 -23.48 -2.20
C VAL A 244 2.39 -22.57 -1.23
N TYR A 245 1.25 -23.02 -0.75
CA TYR A 245 0.41 -22.29 0.21
C TYR A 245 0.67 -22.77 1.64
N PRO A 246 0.42 -21.93 2.65
CA PRO A 246 0.47 -22.39 4.03
C PRO A 246 -0.56 -23.50 4.26
N PRO A 247 -0.25 -24.50 5.11
CA PRO A 247 -1.14 -25.63 5.35
C PRO A 247 -2.50 -25.14 5.86
N GLN A 248 -3.58 -25.53 5.18
CA GLN A 248 -4.92 -25.16 5.60
C GLN A 248 -5.34 -26.03 6.78
N LYS A 249 -6.08 -25.44 7.74
CA LYS A 249 -6.53 -26.12 8.95
C LYS A 249 -7.48 -27.28 8.58
N GLY A 250 -6.94 -28.50 8.47
CA GLY A 250 -7.68 -29.72 8.11
C GLY A 250 -7.11 -30.54 6.95
N GLU A 251 -6.04 -30.10 6.29
CA GLU A 251 -5.32 -30.96 5.32
C GLU A 251 -4.42 -31.95 6.06
N VAL A 252 -4.66 -33.25 5.81
CA VAL A 252 -3.76 -34.33 6.22
C VAL A 252 -2.57 -34.29 5.28
N ASP A 253 -1.36 -34.24 5.84
CA ASP A 253 -0.11 -34.33 5.09
C ASP A 253 -0.21 -35.44 4.04
N THR A 254 -0.05 -35.09 2.76
CA THR A 254 0.19 -36.12 1.75
C THR A 254 1.54 -36.75 2.07
N PRO A 255 1.65 -38.08 2.09
CA PRO A 255 2.91 -38.72 2.46
C PRO A 255 3.94 -38.32 1.42
N VAL A 256 4.99 -37.64 1.89
CA VAL A 256 6.25 -37.50 1.19
C VAL A 256 6.65 -38.91 0.75
N LEU A 257 6.75 -39.13 -0.56
CA LEU A 257 7.28 -40.37 -1.10
C LEU A 257 8.70 -40.55 -0.54
N GLU A 258 8.84 -41.48 0.40
CA GLU A 258 10.11 -41.91 0.97
C GLU A 258 11.07 -42.33 -0.15
N GLY A 259 12.21 -41.65 -0.18
CA GLY A 259 13.36 -41.98 -1.02
C GLY A 259 14.60 -41.30 -0.45
N GLU A 260 15.28 -42.04 0.43
CA GLU A 260 16.63 -41.84 0.97
C GLU A 260 16.84 -40.87 2.16
N ASP A 261 17.01 -41.55 3.31
CA ASP A 261 17.89 -41.28 4.45
C ASP A 261 17.58 -40.13 5.42
N ALA A 262 16.82 -40.54 6.44
CA ALA A 262 16.66 -39.87 7.72
C ALA A 262 18.00 -39.74 8.48
N SER A 263 18.34 -38.49 8.85
CA SER A 263 19.07 -38.23 10.10
C SER A 263 18.46 -37.01 10.81
N THR A 264 17.51 -37.30 11.67
CA THR A 264 17.11 -36.64 12.92
C THR A 264 17.58 -35.19 13.17
N LYS A 265 16.65 -34.23 13.10
CA LYS A 265 16.63 -33.07 14.01
C LYS A 265 15.18 -32.71 14.37
N GLU A 266 14.87 -32.84 15.65
CA GLU A 266 13.60 -32.45 16.27
C GLU A 266 13.35 -30.94 16.10
N ALA A 267 12.15 -30.58 15.64
CA ALA A 267 11.67 -29.20 15.61
C ALA A 267 10.92 -28.88 16.93
N PRO A 268 11.16 -27.73 17.58
CA PRO A 268 10.41 -27.37 18.78
C PRO A 268 9.04 -26.81 18.39
N VAL A 269 7.99 -27.55 18.72
CA VAL A 269 6.59 -27.11 18.64
C VAL A 269 6.37 -25.99 19.67
N ALA A 270 6.18 -24.77 19.20
CA ALA A 270 5.71 -23.67 20.04
C ALA A 270 4.21 -23.85 20.28
N LYS A 271 3.84 -24.22 21.52
CA LYS A 271 2.44 -24.26 21.98
C LYS A 271 1.88 -22.85 22.08
N GLU A 272 0.88 -22.53 21.27
CA GLU A 272 0.05 -21.34 21.40
C GLU A 272 -0.95 -21.57 22.54
N LYS A 273 -0.91 -20.72 23.58
CA LYS A 273 -1.86 -20.76 24.70
C LYS A 273 -3.15 -20.07 24.28
N GLU A 274 -4.26 -20.76 24.53
CA GLU A 274 -5.64 -20.32 24.42
C GLU A 274 -5.88 -18.93 25.02
N ILE A 275 -6.46 -18.03 24.22
CA ILE A 275 -7.38 -16.99 24.71
C ILE A 275 -8.57 -17.01 23.75
N ALA A 276 -9.45 -17.97 23.96
CA ALA A 276 -10.78 -18.03 23.37
C ALA A 276 -11.76 -18.39 24.47
N GLU A 277 -12.04 -17.42 25.35
CA GLU A 277 -13.26 -17.36 26.16
C GLU A 277 -13.30 -15.98 26.85
N LEU A 278 -13.99 -15.03 26.20
CA LEU A 278 -14.72 -13.88 26.77
C LEU A 278 -15.13 -12.93 25.64
N VAL A 279 -16.11 -13.36 24.82
CA VAL A 279 -17.29 -12.60 24.40
C VAL A 279 -18.42 -13.60 24.17
#